data_AF-A0A4Z0H593-F1
#
_entry.id   AF-A0A4Z0H593-F1
#
_cell.length_a   1.000
_cell.length_b   1.000
_cell.length_c   1.000
_cell.angle_alpha   90.00
_cell.angle_beta   90.00
_cell.angle_gamma   90.00
#
_symmetry.space_group_name_H-M   'P 1'
#
loop_
_entity.id
_entity.type
_entity.pdbx_description
1 polymer ?
#
loop_
_entity_poly.entity_id
_entity_poly.type
_entity_poly.pdbx_seq_one_letter_code
_entity_poly.pdbx_strand_id
1 'polypeptide(L)'
;MASEDGPRPESPLWKWLVLGPTAVIVAGALWFIAAFVLGDPLDNTSEVPCSKVASFAGGKLPEERTDEHCTERSALDVQMRGSFRMPRAAVTEWLDTSFPGSRKHDLSRFSSCECDMDLDIQTPPAGARAAAVQITIVYENADTASVDLLAFTV
;
A
#
# COMPACT_ATOMS: atom_id res chain seq x y z
N MET A 1 21.65 -74.35 -23.91
CA MET A 1 20.63 -73.64 -23.12
C MET A 1 21.30 -73.15 -21.85
N ALA A 2 20.84 -72.00 -21.33
CA ALA A 2 21.30 -71.26 -20.14
C ALA A 2 22.45 -70.26 -20.34
N SER A 3 22.09 -69.00 -20.67
CA SER A 3 22.84 -67.82 -20.22
C SER A 3 22.17 -67.34 -18.94
N GLU A 4 22.89 -67.42 -17.83
CA GLU A 4 22.52 -66.81 -16.55
C GLU A 4 22.70 -65.28 -16.66
N ASP A 5 21.59 -64.56 -16.60
CA ASP A 5 21.55 -63.11 -16.44
C ASP A 5 21.78 -62.81 -14.95
N GLY A 6 23.00 -62.39 -14.61
CA GLY A 6 23.36 -62.01 -13.23
C GLY A 6 22.69 -60.70 -12.80
N PRO A 7 22.27 -60.56 -11.54
CA PRO A 7 21.59 -59.36 -11.06
C PRO A 7 22.54 -58.14 -11.15
N ARG A 8 22.11 -57.14 -11.93
CA ARG A 8 22.83 -55.87 -12.12
C ARG A 8 23.01 -55.20 -10.74
N PRO A 9 24.24 -54.94 -10.28
CA PRO A 9 24.47 -54.33 -8.97
C PRO A 9 23.90 -52.91 -8.97
N GLU A 10 22.87 -52.69 -8.17
CA GLU A 10 22.27 -51.38 -7.95
C GLU A 10 23.27 -50.51 -7.18
N SER A 11 24.12 -49.80 -7.90
CA SER A 11 25.16 -48.98 -7.28
C SER A 11 24.50 -47.91 -6.36
N PRO A 12 24.94 -47.77 -5.10
CA PRO A 12 24.37 -46.83 -4.15
C PRO A 12 24.51 -45.36 -4.59
N LEU A 13 25.36 -45.09 -5.58
CA LEU A 13 25.57 -43.77 -6.20
C LEU A 13 24.33 -43.24 -6.95
N TRP A 14 23.48 -44.11 -7.50
CA TRP A 14 22.21 -43.70 -8.13
C TRP A 14 21.28 -42.99 -7.13
N LYS A 15 21.23 -43.48 -5.88
CA LYS A 15 20.39 -42.90 -4.83
C LYS A 15 20.83 -41.47 -4.51
N TRP A 16 22.13 -41.21 -4.48
CA TRP A 16 22.69 -39.86 -4.26
C TRP A 16 22.48 -38.91 -5.45
N LEU A 17 22.50 -39.45 -6.68
CA LEU A 17 22.23 -38.69 -7.92
C LEU A 17 20.78 -38.20 -8.03
N VAL A 18 19.82 -38.87 -7.41
CA VAL A 18 18.40 -38.48 -7.43
C VAL A 18 18.00 -37.70 -6.17
N LEU A 19 18.52 -38.07 -4.99
CA LEU A 19 18.17 -37.41 -3.73
C LEU A 19 18.72 -35.97 -3.65
N GLY A 20 19.92 -35.72 -4.18
CA GLY A 20 20.52 -34.39 -4.23
C GLY A 20 19.66 -33.34 -4.96
N PRO A 21 19.35 -33.53 -6.25
CA PRO A 21 18.55 -32.55 -7.00
C PRO A 21 17.13 -32.42 -6.46
N THR A 22 16.51 -33.51 -5.99
CA THR A 22 15.16 -33.45 -5.40
C THR A 22 15.15 -32.60 -4.13
N ALA A 23 16.14 -32.76 -3.25
CA ALA A 23 16.24 -31.94 -2.03
C ALA A 23 16.46 -30.45 -2.34
N VAL A 24 17.26 -30.13 -3.37
CA VAL A 24 17.47 -28.74 -3.82
C VAL A 24 16.18 -28.13 -4.38
N ILE A 25 15.43 -28.88 -5.18
CA ILE A 25 14.15 -28.42 -5.73
C ILE A 25 13.14 -28.17 -4.61
N VAL A 26 13.02 -29.08 -3.64
CA VAL A 26 12.11 -28.92 -2.51
C VAL A 26 12.51 -27.73 -1.64
N ALA A 27 13.80 -27.56 -1.34
CA ALA A 27 14.28 -26.42 -0.57
C ALA A 27 14.03 -25.09 -1.31
N GLY A 28 14.27 -25.04 -2.63
CA GLY A 28 13.98 -23.88 -3.46
C GLY A 28 12.48 -23.54 -3.51
N ALA A 29 11.62 -24.55 -3.66
CA ALA A 29 10.17 -24.38 -3.64
C ALA A 29 9.68 -23.86 -2.28
N LEU A 30 10.17 -24.43 -1.18
CA LEU A 30 9.82 -23.97 0.18
C LEU A 30 10.28 -22.53 0.43
N TRP A 31 11.48 -22.15 -0.04
CA TRP A 31 11.97 -20.78 0.06
C TRP A 31 11.11 -19.80 -0.75
N PHE A 32 10.73 -20.16 -1.97
CA PHE A 32 9.87 -19.34 -2.82
C PHE A 32 8.45 -19.20 -2.24
N ILE A 33 7.87 -20.28 -1.73
CA ILE A 33 6.56 -20.24 -1.04
C ILE A 33 6.67 -19.38 0.22
N ALA A 34 7.73 -19.53 1.01
CA ALA A 34 7.94 -18.71 2.21
C ALA A 34 8.04 -17.22 1.85
N ALA A 35 8.68 -16.85 0.74
CA ALA A 35 8.75 -15.47 0.29
C ALA A 35 7.37 -14.87 -0.09
N PHE A 36 6.44 -15.67 -0.62
CA PHE A 36 5.06 -15.27 -0.92
C PHE A 36 4.12 -15.32 0.29
N VAL A 37 4.39 -16.17 1.27
CA VAL A 37 3.57 -16.29 2.50
C VAL A 37 4.00 -15.28 3.55
N LEU A 38 5.30 -14.97 3.63
CA LEU A 38 5.87 -14.05 4.63
C LEU A 38 6.10 -12.63 4.11
N GLY A 39 6.06 -12.42 2.79
CA GLY A 39 6.12 -11.10 2.16
C GLY A 39 5.15 -11.01 0.99
N ASP A 40 4.82 -9.79 0.59
CA ASP A 40 4.18 -9.54 -0.69
C ASP A 40 5.27 -9.19 -1.71
N PRO A 41 5.78 -10.14 -2.51
CA PRO A 41 6.79 -9.85 -3.54
C PRO A 41 6.26 -8.94 -4.67
N LEU A 42 4.96 -8.64 -4.64
CA LEU A 42 4.27 -7.70 -5.52
C LEU A 42 3.93 -6.37 -4.81
N ASP A 43 4.35 -6.19 -3.56
CA ASP A 43 4.21 -4.91 -2.88
C ASP A 43 5.22 -3.91 -3.44
N ASN A 44 4.75 -3.12 -4.38
CA ASN A 44 5.45 -2.01 -5.00
C ASN A 44 5.22 -0.70 -4.24
N THR A 45 4.90 -0.80 -2.94
CA THR A 45 4.75 0.35 -2.05
C THR A 45 6.13 0.77 -1.53
N SER A 46 6.39 2.08 -1.59
CA SER A 46 7.64 2.68 -1.10
C SER A 46 7.33 3.88 -0.21
N GLU A 47 8.10 4.06 0.85
CA GLU A 47 7.98 5.26 1.68
C GLU A 47 8.43 6.50 0.91
N VAL A 48 7.67 7.57 1.03
CA VAL A 48 7.95 8.85 0.37
C VAL A 48 7.71 10.01 1.34
N PRO A 49 8.36 11.17 1.11
CA PRO A 49 8.05 12.36 1.92
C PRO A 49 6.58 12.76 1.77
N CYS A 50 5.89 13.07 2.87
CA CYS A 50 4.49 13.49 2.83
C CYS A 50 4.28 14.77 2.00
N SER A 51 5.29 15.63 1.88
CA SER A 51 5.25 16.80 1.01
C SER A 51 5.08 16.43 -0.47
N LYS A 52 5.59 15.26 -0.88
CA LYS A 52 5.38 14.69 -2.22
C LYS A 52 3.92 14.29 -2.42
N VAL A 53 3.33 13.61 -1.45
CA VAL A 53 1.92 13.18 -1.47
C VAL A 53 0.98 14.38 -1.53
N ALA A 54 1.18 15.39 -0.68
CA ALA A 54 0.37 16.61 -0.68
C ALA A 54 0.48 17.37 -2.00
N SER A 55 1.70 17.53 -2.53
CA SER A 55 1.92 18.18 -3.83
C SER A 55 1.27 17.41 -4.97
N PHE A 56 1.30 16.07 -4.92
CA PHE A 56 0.64 15.21 -5.90
C PHE A 56 -0.88 15.38 -5.86
N ALA A 57 -1.47 15.47 -4.67
CA ALA A 57 -2.89 15.76 -4.45
C ALA A 57 -3.28 17.21 -4.80
N GLY A 58 -2.31 18.11 -5.03
CA GLY A 58 -2.54 19.55 -5.26
C GLY A 58 -2.87 20.35 -4.00
N GLY A 59 -2.68 19.76 -2.83
CA GLY A 59 -2.91 20.39 -1.52
C GLY A 59 -1.62 20.76 -0.79
N LYS A 60 -1.77 21.22 0.44
CA LYS A 60 -0.65 21.46 1.37
C LYS A 60 -0.84 20.60 2.62
N LEU A 61 0.25 20.28 3.28
CA LEU A 61 0.19 19.65 4.60
C LEU A 61 -0.18 20.70 5.66
N PRO A 62 -0.90 20.33 6.72
CA PRO A 62 -1.08 21.21 7.86
C PRO A 62 0.26 21.48 8.57
N GLU A 63 0.38 22.67 9.16
CA GLU A 63 1.60 23.08 9.89
C GLU A 63 1.80 22.22 11.13
N GLU A 64 0.75 22.07 11.93
CA GLU A 64 0.72 21.24 13.12
C GLU A 64 0.24 19.83 12.75
N ARG A 65 1.19 18.93 12.48
CA ARG A 65 0.92 17.52 12.23
C ARG A 65 1.89 16.59 12.93
N THR A 66 1.42 15.41 13.30
CA THR A 66 2.21 14.35 13.93
C THR A 66 1.91 13.00 13.31
N ASP A 67 2.72 11.99 13.63
CA ASP A 67 2.51 10.60 13.20
C ASP A 67 2.35 10.44 11.68
N GLU A 68 3.18 11.17 10.94
CA GLU A 68 3.19 11.17 9.48
C GLU A 68 3.69 9.83 8.93
N HIS A 69 2.88 9.20 8.09
CA HIS A 69 3.29 8.04 7.32
C HIS A 69 2.79 8.18 5.88
N CYS A 70 3.71 8.17 4.92
CA CYS A 70 3.39 8.43 3.53
C CYS A 70 4.06 7.43 2.60
N THR A 71 3.28 6.92 1.65
CA THR A 71 3.71 5.89 0.72
C THR A 71 3.28 6.19 -0.71
N GLU A 72 4.07 5.70 -1.65
CA GLU A 72 3.75 5.67 -3.07
C GLU A 72 3.71 4.23 -3.52
N ARG A 73 2.67 3.89 -4.26
CA ARG A 73 2.55 2.65 -5.02
C ARG A 73 2.47 2.99 -6.50
N SER A 74 3.43 2.55 -7.29
CA SER A 74 3.48 2.81 -8.74
C SER A 74 3.59 1.50 -9.53
N ALA A 75 2.54 1.18 -10.29
CA ALA A 75 2.53 0.07 -11.25
C ALA A 75 1.96 0.54 -12.58
N LEU A 76 0.65 0.33 -12.81
CA LEU A 76 -0.08 0.92 -13.94
C LEU A 76 -0.55 2.34 -13.58
N ASP A 77 -1.11 2.49 -12.38
CA ASP A 77 -1.47 3.77 -11.79
C ASP A 77 -0.47 4.19 -10.71
N VAL A 78 -0.41 5.49 -10.46
CA VAL A 78 0.28 6.05 -9.30
C VAL A 78 -0.75 6.29 -8.22
N GLN A 79 -0.56 5.64 -7.08
CA GLN A 79 -1.32 5.89 -5.86
C GLN A 79 -0.38 6.42 -4.80
N MET A 80 -0.72 7.56 -4.22
CA MET A 80 -0.02 8.14 -3.09
C MET A 80 -0.94 8.19 -1.90
N ARG A 81 -0.52 7.59 -0.79
CA ARG A 81 -1.25 7.60 0.47
C ARG A 81 -0.44 8.38 1.50
N GLY A 82 -1.13 9.18 2.31
CA GLY A 82 -0.54 9.84 3.47
C GLY A 82 -1.50 9.77 4.64
N SER A 83 -1.02 9.32 5.78
CA SER A 83 -1.72 9.39 7.05
C SER A 83 -0.98 10.31 8.01
N PHE A 84 -1.73 11.11 8.76
CA PHE A 84 -1.17 11.99 9.78
C PHE A 84 -2.25 12.40 10.78
N ARG A 85 -1.83 12.83 11.96
CA ARG A 85 -2.68 13.48 12.95
C ARG A 85 -2.52 14.99 12.89
N MET A 86 -3.60 15.71 13.19
CA MET A 86 -3.58 17.17 13.31
C MET A 86 -4.58 17.66 14.36
N PRO A 87 -4.49 18.93 14.82
CA PRO A 87 -5.50 19.52 15.68
C PRO A 87 -6.88 19.49 15.04
N ARG A 88 -7.87 18.97 15.75
CA ARG A 88 -9.26 18.86 15.29
C ARG A 88 -9.83 20.22 14.87
N ALA A 89 -9.50 21.28 15.60
CA ALA A 89 -9.95 22.63 15.31
C ALA A 89 -9.40 23.17 13.96
N ALA A 90 -8.23 22.71 13.54
CA ALA A 90 -7.56 23.17 12.32
C ALA A 90 -8.03 22.44 11.05
N VAL A 91 -8.79 21.34 11.18
CA VAL A 91 -9.21 20.51 10.03
C VAL A 91 -9.99 21.30 8.99
N THR A 92 -10.94 22.14 9.43
CA THR A 92 -11.80 22.90 8.51
C THR A 92 -10.99 23.92 7.70
N GLU A 93 -10.12 24.67 8.37
CA GLU A 93 -9.26 25.67 7.74
C GLU A 93 -8.25 25.02 6.77
N TRP A 94 -7.68 23.88 7.16
CA TRP A 94 -6.78 23.12 6.31
C TRP A 94 -7.46 22.63 5.03
N LEU A 95 -8.68 22.07 5.14
CA LEU A 95 -9.45 21.61 3.98
C LEU A 95 -9.79 22.76 3.03
N ASP A 96 -10.22 23.91 3.56
CA ASP A 96 -10.55 25.08 2.75
C ASP A 96 -9.33 25.63 2.00
N THR A 97 -8.18 25.61 2.65
CA THR A 97 -6.93 26.15 2.09
C THR A 97 -6.30 25.19 1.09
N SER A 98 -6.27 23.89 1.40
CA SER A 98 -5.60 22.88 0.60
C SER A 98 -6.47 22.34 -0.53
N PHE A 99 -7.79 22.27 -0.30
CA PHE A 99 -8.75 21.66 -1.21
C PHE A 99 -9.98 22.57 -1.37
N PRO A 100 -9.83 23.74 -2.01
CA PRO A 100 -10.93 24.69 -2.16
C PRO A 100 -12.12 24.04 -2.89
N GLY A 101 -13.31 24.13 -2.29
CA GLY A 101 -14.53 23.55 -2.86
C GLY A 101 -14.79 22.09 -2.47
N SER A 102 -13.86 21.43 -1.77
CA SER A 102 -14.03 20.05 -1.23
C SER A 102 -15.31 19.89 -0.40
N ARG A 103 -15.67 20.90 0.41
CA ARG A 103 -16.90 20.91 1.22
C ARG A 103 -18.20 20.90 0.41
N LYS A 104 -18.17 21.20 -0.89
CA LYS A 104 -19.36 21.06 -1.77
C LYS A 104 -19.61 19.61 -2.20
N HIS A 105 -18.62 18.74 -2.02
CA HIS A 105 -18.66 17.33 -2.37
C HIS A 105 -18.95 16.42 -1.17
N ASP A 106 -19.27 17.00 0.00
CA ASP A 106 -19.64 16.24 1.19
C ASP A 106 -21.13 15.85 1.17
N LEU A 107 -21.45 14.85 1.99
CA LEU A 107 -22.76 14.36 2.43
C LEU A 107 -23.22 13.02 1.86
N SER A 108 -22.36 12.01 1.91
CA SER A 108 -22.82 10.80 2.57
C SER A 108 -22.31 10.79 4.00
N ARG A 109 -23.15 11.20 4.96
CA ARG A 109 -23.07 10.73 6.38
C ARG A 109 -23.28 9.21 6.50
N PHE A 110 -23.04 8.48 5.41
CA PHE A 110 -23.41 7.11 5.10
C PHE A 110 -22.41 6.56 4.07
N SER A 111 -21.11 6.82 4.23
CA SER A 111 -20.15 5.86 3.68
C SER A 111 -19.95 4.79 4.75
N SER A 112 -19.78 3.55 4.32
CA SER A 112 -19.59 2.38 5.18
C SER A 112 -18.26 2.41 5.96
N CYS A 113 -17.59 3.56 6.06
CA CYS A 113 -16.45 3.75 6.93
C CYS A 113 -16.88 4.23 8.32
N GLU A 114 -16.20 3.73 9.34
CA GLU A 114 -16.31 4.19 10.71
C GLU A 114 -15.53 5.51 10.84
N CYS A 115 -16.01 6.55 10.16
CA CYS A 115 -15.34 7.82 9.90
C CYS A 115 -16.29 8.99 10.16
N ASP A 116 -15.74 10.15 10.57
CA ASP A 116 -16.53 11.36 10.82
C ASP A 116 -16.77 12.18 9.55
N MET A 117 -15.80 12.18 8.64
CA MET A 117 -15.91 12.81 7.32
C MET A 117 -15.20 11.97 6.26
N ASP A 118 -15.78 11.94 5.07
CA ASP A 118 -15.24 11.24 3.90
C ASP A 118 -15.47 12.11 2.66
N LEU A 119 -14.39 12.58 2.06
CA LEU A 119 -14.39 13.56 0.97
C LEU A 119 -13.83 12.91 -0.27
N ASP A 120 -14.62 12.87 -1.34
CA ASP A 120 -14.18 12.40 -2.65
C ASP A 120 -14.10 13.58 -3.65
N ILE A 121 -12.87 13.99 -3.96
CA ILE A 121 -12.56 15.14 -4.80
C ILE A 121 -12.17 14.64 -6.20
N GLN A 122 -13.16 14.65 -7.10
CA GLN A 122 -13.00 14.23 -8.50
C GLN A 122 -12.37 15.29 -9.41
N THR A 123 -12.21 16.51 -8.92
CA THR A 123 -11.51 17.59 -9.64
C THR A 123 -10.55 18.27 -8.67
N PRO A 124 -9.34 17.72 -8.51
CA PRO A 124 -8.35 18.26 -7.59
C PRO A 124 -7.93 19.70 -7.98
N PRO A 125 -7.33 20.45 -7.04
CA PRO A 125 -6.90 21.82 -7.27
C PRO A 125 -5.93 21.97 -8.45
N ALA A 126 -5.88 23.16 -9.05
CA ALA A 126 -4.94 23.45 -10.12
C ALA A 126 -3.49 23.20 -9.66
N GLY A 127 -2.74 22.41 -10.44
CA GLY A 127 -1.37 21.98 -10.09
C GLY A 127 -1.29 20.60 -9.45
N ALA A 128 -2.42 19.97 -9.10
CA ALA A 128 -2.47 18.55 -8.76
C ALA A 128 -2.01 17.70 -9.94
N ARG A 129 -1.35 16.58 -9.63
CA ARG A 129 -1.05 15.51 -10.59
C ARG A 129 -2.02 14.33 -10.46
N ALA A 130 -2.73 14.26 -9.33
CA ALA A 130 -3.80 13.30 -9.10
C ALA A 130 -5.00 13.59 -10.01
N ALA A 131 -5.66 12.53 -10.45
CA ALA A 131 -6.96 12.62 -11.12
C ALA A 131 -8.10 12.78 -10.10
N ALA A 132 -7.96 12.14 -8.94
CA ALA A 132 -8.88 12.26 -7.82
C ALA A 132 -8.15 12.18 -6.47
N VAL A 133 -8.77 12.74 -5.43
CA VAL A 133 -8.27 12.72 -4.05
C VAL A 133 -9.40 12.31 -3.11
N GLN A 134 -9.17 11.26 -2.33
CA GLN A 134 -10.02 10.84 -1.22
C GLN A 134 -9.39 11.28 0.09
N ILE A 135 -10.19 11.88 0.98
CA ILE A 135 -9.75 12.30 2.31
C ILE A 135 -10.75 11.77 3.33
N THR A 136 -10.28 10.86 4.18
CA THR A 136 -11.05 10.34 5.30
C THR A 136 -10.53 10.97 6.59
N ILE A 137 -11.45 11.41 7.45
CA ILE A 137 -11.12 12.07 8.72
C ILE A 137 -11.87 11.36 9.84
N VAL A 138 -11.13 11.04 10.91
CA VAL A 138 -11.65 10.46 12.15
C VAL A 138 -11.26 11.37 13.30
N TYR A 139 -12.25 11.83 14.06
CA TYR A 139 -12.04 12.60 15.28
C TYR A 139 -11.79 11.66 16.45
N GLU A 140 -10.52 11.37 16.71
CA GLU A 140 -10.10 10.49 17.79
C GLU A 140 -10.55 11.00 19.17
N ASN A 141 -10.53 12.32 19.38
CA ASN A 141 -10.95 12.96 20.63
C ASN A 141 -11.36 14.45 20.40
N ALA A 142 -11.37 15.25 21.48
CA ALA A 142 -11.73 16.67 21.42
C ALA A 142 -10.67 17.53 20.69
N ASP A 143 -9.41 17.12 20.71
CA ASP A 143 -8.27 17.92 20.29
C ASP A 143 -7.60 17.36 19.02
N THR A 144 -7.72 16.06 18.75
CA THR A 144 -6.99 15.36 17.70
C THR A 144 -7.93 14.81 16.63
N ALA A 145 -7.53 14.99 15.36
CA ALA A 145 -8.11 14.32 14.21
C ALA A 145 -7.03 13.48 13.51
N SER A 146 -7.37 12.24 13.15
CA SER A 146 -6.61 11.42 12.22
C SER A 146 -7.11 11.69 10.81
N VAL A 147 -6.18 11.87 9.88
CA VAL A 147 -6.46 12.12 8.46
C VAL A 147 -5.77 11.06 7.63
N ASP A 148 -6.54 10.40 6.78
CA ASP A 148 -6.07 9.52 5.73
C ASP A 148 -6.35 10.15 4.38
N LEU A 149 -5.28 10.47 3.65
CA LEU A 149 -5.31 11.05 2.32
C LEU A 149 -4.88 10.00 1.31
N LEU A 150 -5.67 9.81 0.26
CA LEU A 150 -5.36 8.96 -0.88
C LEU A 150 -5.52 9.77 -2.16
N ALA A 151 -4.47 9.85 -2.96
CA ALA A 151 -4.48 10.54 -4.25
C ALA A 151 -4.00 9.58 -5.33
N PHE A 152 -4.70 9.53 -6.47
CA PHE A 152 -4.40 8.55 -7.51
C PHE A 152 -4.61 9.07 -8.93
N THR A 153 -3.95 8.41 -9.88
CA THR A 153 -4.24 8.51 -11.33
C THR A 153 -5.24 7.44 -11.76
N VAL A 154 -5.90 7.66 -12.91
CA VAL A 154 -6.80 6.71 -13.57
C VAL A 154 -6.42 6.54 -15.04
#